data_AF-A0A315CFP2-F1
#
_entry.id   AF-A0A315CFP2-F1
#
_cell.length_a   1.000
_cell.length_b   1.000
_cell.length_c   1.000
_cell.angle_alpha   90.00
_cell.angle_beta   90.00
_cell.angle_gamma   90.00
#
_symmetry.space_group_name_H-M   'P 1'
#
loop_
_entity.id
_entity.type
_entity.pdbx_description
1 polymer ?
#
loop_
_entity_poly.entity_id
_entity_poly.type
_entity_poly.pdbx_seq_one_letter_code
_entity_poly.pdbx_strand_id
1 'polypeptide(L)'
;MARIHPSFPLHAPAHLGGYRERDVLRLLEDGLPDAFDVFHNLPWSGMQGDQQSFGEYDIVIVSPGGQLLIVEVKAGDVNDSEDGLTKHYGRQGPKDIGHQMRRMHSSLLQRVENGDLPQVHVSALLVLPDFRMQSPIVGYPPERIVDATQIDQLCHTIRQSFAPHTQHADQRQRVLDFLANRFDVQPDVATHIGQVQHATTQLASGLATWVPRITHTDQLYQIEATAGSGKTQLALTLLRQAVAKGHKARYVCFNRPLADHLARLAPASCEVTTFHQLCRDHAERQGHTLDFADPQVFARMTQQYLQDAVTLPARLGLLILDESQDLDPSWVDALSQALLPEGQLYVMGDSQQQLYEREPFALSSAVQVRCMDNFRSPQRVVQMINRLGLTPEPVLARSAHTGELPHFHVWEAGQSNAQGQLNECLQQLWQSGYTPEQVAVISYRGVQQSEALRQDRLGGHATKRFTGQYDSAGNPQWSDGPLLAESLYRFKGQSAPAVVLCEVDFETLTERDKRKLFVGLTRAQMRVDVVLSERAVRVLFELL
;
A
#
# COMPACT_ATOMS: atom_id res chain seq x y z
N MET A 1 -4.42 7.79 35.19
CA MET A 1 -3.01 7.40 35.20
C MET A 1 -2.37 7.98 33.95
N ALA A 2 -1.21 8.61 34.09
CA ALA A 2 -0.50 9.16 32.95
C ALA A 2 -0.11 8.06 31.96
N ARG A 3 0.07 8.43 30.70
CA ARG A 3 0.42 7.49 29.63
C ARG A 3 1.94 7.34 29.58
N ILE A 4 2.45 6.13 29.77
CA ILE A 4 3.90 5.84 29.72
C ILE A 4 4.32 5.42 28.31
N HIS A 5 5.44 5.98 27.85
CA HIS A 5 6.03 5.71 26.53
C HIS A 5 7.49 5.24 26.66
N PRO A 6 7.87 4.11 26.03
CA PRO A 6 7.02 3.16 25.31
C PRO A 6 6.13 2.31 26.25
N SER A 7 5.01 1.80 25.75
CA SER A 7 4.03 0.99 26.51
C SER A 7 4.42 -0.49 26.67
N PHE A 8 5.66 -0.88 26.33
CA PHE A 8 6.18 -2.23 26.49
C PHE A 8 6.61 -2.49 27.94
N PRO A 9 6.62 -3.75 28.42
CA PRO A 9 6.94 -4.03 29.82
C PRO A 9 8.36 -3.55 30.16
N LEU A 10 8.46 -2.75 31.23
CA LEU A 10 9.71 -2.24 31.79
C LEU A 10 10.67 -3.40 32.06
N HIS A 11 11.79 -3.46 31.32
CA HIS A 11 12.82 -4.49 31.50
C HIS A 11 13.33 -4.53 32.96
N ALA A 12 13.81 -5.69 33.41
CA ALA A 12 14.39 -5.82 34.76
C ALA A 12 15.64 -4.93 34.90
N PRO A 13 15.72 -4.04 35.91
CA PRO A 13 16.86 -3.12 36.04
C PRO A 13 18.17 -3.86 36.32
N ALA A 14 19.25 -3.48 35.63
CA ALA A 14 20.56 -4.13 35.77
C ALA A 14 21.40 -3.63 36.97
N HIS A 15 20.96 -2.56 37.66
CA HIS A 15 21.68 -1.92 38.76
C HIS A 15 20.72 -1.10 39.66
N LEU A 16 21.14 -0.79 40.89
CA LEU A 16 20.35 -0.08 41.92
C LEU A 16 19.75 1.24 41.42
N GLY A 17 20.47 1.99 40.57
CA GLY A 17 19.97 3.23 39.97
C GLY A 17 18.72 3.03 39.11
N GLY A 18 18.70 2.01 38.26
CA GLY A 18 17.53 1.71 37.42
C GLY A 18 16.32 1.18 38.20
N TYR A 19 16.52 0.64 39.41
CA TYR A 19 15.38 0.31 40.30
C TYR A 19 14.69 1.58 40.78
N ARG A 20 15.45 2.61 41.17
CA ARG A 20 14.90 3.89 41.65
C ARG A 20 14.23 4.69 40.54
N GLU A 21 14.81 4.71 39.35
CA GLU A 21 14.17 5.32 38.19
C GLU A 21 12.81 4.68 37.87
N ARG A 22 12.73 3.35 37.94
CA ARG A 22 11.48 2.61 37.77
C ARG A 22 10.44 2.92 38.86
N ASP A 23 10.87 3.08 40.10
CA ASP A 23 9.98 3.45 41.21
C ASP A 23 9.40 4.86 41.01
N VAL A 24 10.25 5.81 40.58
CA VAL A 24 9.81 7.16 40.19
C VAL A 24 8.83 7.08 39.02
N LEU A 25 9.10 6.28 37.99
CA LEU A 25 8.22 6.13 36.84
C LEU A 25 6.83 5.60 37.23
N ARG A 26 6.76 4.62 38.13
CA ARG A 26 5.48 4.11 38.68
C ARG A 26 4.73 5.17 39.48
N LEU A 27 5.46 5.94 40.30
CA LEU A 27 4.87 7.05 41.06
C LEU A 27 4.24 8.09 40.12
N LEU A 28 4.86 8.34 38.97
CA LEU A 28 4.33 9.24 37.94
C LEU A 28 3.12 8.64 37.20
N GLU A 29 3.17 7.36 36.82
CA GLU A 29 2.05 6.65 36.20
C GLU A 29 0.78 6.72 37.05
N ASP A 30 0.91 6.39 38.34
CA ASP A 30 -0.19 6.36 39.29
C ASP A 30 -0.64 7.76 39.73
N GLY A 31 0.30 8.68 39.93
CA GLY A 31 0.05 9.98 40.56
C GLY A 31 -0.29 11.13 39.61
N LEU A 32 -0.03 11.00 38.30
CA LEU A 32 -0.39 12.01 37.30
C LEU A 32 -1.70 11.66 36.55
N PRO A 33 -2.51 12.67 36.15
CA PRO A 33 -3.69 12.47 35.31
C PRO A 33 -3.34 11.88 33.93
N ASP A 34 -4.33 11.24 33.29
CA ASP A 34 -4.23 10.66 31.95
C ASP A 34 -4.02 11.66 30.79
N ALA A 35 -4.14 12.96 31.10
CA ALA A 35 -3.81 14.05 30.20
C ALA A 35 -2.29 14.33 30.07
N PHE A 36 -1.46 13.70 30.91
CA PHE A 36 0.00 13.76 30.83
C PHE A 36 0.55 12.52 30.12
N ASP A 37 1.61 12.72 29.34
CA ASP A 37 2.41 11.65 28.74
C ASP A 37 3.82 11.68 29.36
N VAL A 38 4.37 10.52 29.69
CA VAL A 38 5.68 10.35 30.32
C VAL A 38 6.53 9.46 29.42
N PHE A 39 7.58 10.02 28.85
CA PHE A 39 8.59 9.31 28.10
C PHE A 39 9.75 8.97 29.02
N HIS A 40 10.34 7.79 28.88
CA HIS A 40 11.52 7.41 29.64
C HIS A 40 12.60 6.81 28.72
N ASN A 41 13.85 6.83 29.17
CA ASN A 41 15.00 6.31 28.41
C ASN A 41 15.09 6.89 27.00
N LEU A 42 15.00 8.22 26.86
CA LEU A 42 15.03 8.88 25.55
C LEU A 42 16.49 9.16 25.13
N PRO A 43 17.05 8.40 24.16
CA PRO A 43 18.39 8.65 23.69
C PRO A 43 18.45 9.95 22.90
N TRP A 44 19.57 10.65 23.01
CA TRP A 44 19.76 11.90 22.32
C TRP A 44 21.19 12.02 21.78
N SER A 45 21.31 12.52 20.56
CA SER A 45 22.61 12.88 19.96
C SER A 45 22.55 14.28 19.37
N GLY A 46 23.58 15.10 19.56
CA GLY A 46 23.61 16.48 19.07
C GLY A 46 25.02 16.87 18.63
N MET A 47 25.11 17.76 17.64
CA MET A 47 26.37 18.35 17.20
C MET A 47 26.63 19.66 17.95
N GLN A 48 27.82 19.79 18.53
CA GLN A 48 28.33 21.04 19.07
C GLN A 48 29.60 21.40 18.28
N GLY A 49 29.45 22.18 17.22
CA GLY A 49 30.47 22.30 16.18
C GLY A 49 30.65 20.96 15.44
N ASP A 50 31.90 20.50 15.29
CA ASP A 50 32.24 19.22 14.63
C ASP A 50 32.21 18.01 15.57
N GLN A 51 31.95 18.21 16.88
CA GLN A 51 31.88 17.10 17.84
C GLN A 51 30.44 16.65 18.07
N GLN A 52 30.21 15.35 17.90
CA GLN A 52 28.96 14.70 18.24
C GLN A 52 28.95 14.33 19.72
N SER A 53 27.95 14.83 20.42
CA SER A 53 27.65 14.50 21.82
C SER A 53 26.46 13.54 21.88
N PHE A 54 26.51 12.62 22.84
CA PHE A 54 25.46 11.64 23.07
C PHE A 54 25.06 11.66 24.55
N GLY A 55 23.80 11.36 24.81
CA GLY A 55 23.26 11.19 26.14
C GLY A 55 21.88 10.55 26.10
N GLU A 56 21.25 10.52 27.26
CA GLU A 56 19.90 9.99 27.46
C GLU A 56 19.18 10.92 28.41
N TYR A 57 17.86 11.08 28.23
CA TYR A 57 17.00 11.66 29.25
C TYR A 57 16.36 10.52 30.02
N ASP A 58 16.53 10.48 31.34
CA ASP A 58 15.91 9.47 32.20
C ASP A 58 14.38 9.51 32.00
N ILE A 59 13.77 10.69 32.22
CA ILE A 59 12.32 10.91 32.05
C ILE A 59 12.05 12.28 31.41
N VAL A 60 11.10 12.34 30.48
CA VAL A 60 10.54 13.58 29.91
C VAL A 60 9.03 13.56 29.99
N ILE A 61 8.45 14.55 30.66
CA ILE A 61 7.00 14.67 30.89
C ILE A 61 6.43 15.72 29.95
N VAL A 62 5.33 15.38 29.28
CA VAL A 62 4.54 16.27 28.43
C VAL A 62 3.26 16.66 29.15
N SER A 63 3.06 17.96 29.33
CA SER A 63 1.85 18.49 29.96
C SER A 63 0.62 18.44 29.02
N PRO A 64 -0.60 18.62 29.54
CA PRO A 64 -1.80 18.77 28.71
C PRO A 64 -1.73 19.94 27.71
N GLY A 65 -0.89 20.94 27.97
CA GLY A 65 -0.63 22.07 27.08
C GLY A 65 0.58 21.89 26.15
N GLY A 66 1.18 20.69 26.08
CA GLY A 66 2.33 20.41 25.21
C GLY A 66 3.66 20.95 25.71
N GLN A 67 3.76 21.30 27.00
CA GLN A 67 5.01 21.80 27.61
C GLN A 67 5.87 20.64 28.13
N LEU A 68 7.19 20.82 28.15
CA LEU A 68 8.14 19.75 28.46
C LEU A 68 8.84 19.96 29.80
N LEU A 69 8.92 18.89 30.59
CA LEU A 69 9.71 18.83 31.81
C LEU A 69 10.65 17.61 31.77
N ILE A 70 11.96 17.87 31.76
CA ILE A 70 12.97 16.83 31.96
C ILE A 70 13.02 16.50 33.46
N VAL A 71 12.95 15.22 33.80
CA VAL A 71 13.10 14.71 35.15
C VAL A 71 14.30 13.77 35.17
N GLU A 72 15.37 14.20 35.82
CA GLU A 72 16.60 13.40 35.97
C GLU A 72 16.60 12.73 37.34
N VAL A 73 16.80 11.40 37.38
CA VAL A 73 16.79 10.63 38.63
C VAL A 73 18.21 10.24 39.01
N LYS A 74 18.70 10.75 40.15
CA LYS A 74 20.02 10.39 40.68
C LYS A 74 19.92 9.64 42.01
N ALA A 75 20.16 8.33 41.92
CA ALA A 75 20.30 7.39 43.04
C ALA A 75 21.75 6.87 43.16
N GLY A 76 22.13 6.28 44.31
CA GLY A 76 23.46 5.68 44.53
C GLY A 76 24.40 6.54 45.39
N ASP A 77 25.68 6.65 45.02
CA ASP A 77 26.66 7.52 45.72
C ASP A 77 26.75 8.89 45.04
N VAL A 78 26.08 9.90 45.62
CA VAL A 78 26.18 11.32 45.23
C VAL A 78 26.96 12.01 46.34
N ASN A 79 28.05 12.68 45.97
CA ASN A 79 28.90 13.40 46.91
C ASN A 79 28.63 14.89 46.80
N ASP A 80 28.44 15.52 47.96
CA ASP A 80 28.45 16.97 48.09
C ASP A 80 29.91 17.44 48.16
N SER A 81 30.30 18.37 47.28
CA SER A 81 31.63 18.93 47.22
C SER A 81 31.54 20.46 47.21
N GLU A 82 32.62 21.16 47.59
CA GLU A 82 32.64 22.65 47.58
C GLU A 82 32.29 23.26 46.20
N ASP A 83 32.46 22.49 45.12
CA ASP A 83 32.17 22.88 43.73
C ASP A 83 30.77 22.44 43.22
N GLY A 84 29.99 21.71 44.02
CA GLY A 84 28.62 21.28 43.69
C GLY A 84 28.34 19.78 43.85
N LEU A 85 27.14 19.35 43.41
CA LEU A 85 26.71 17.95 43.44
C LEU A 85 27.46 17.14 42.38
N THR A 86 28.28 16.18 42.83
CA THR A 86 29.04 15.30 41.93
C THR A 86 28.65 13.84 42.11
N LYS A 87 28.64 13.09 41.00
CA LYS A 87 28.46 11.64 41.03
C LYS A 87 29.71 10.95 40.49
N HIS A 88 30.24 10.02 41.28
CA HIS A 88 31.42 9.23 40.90
C HIS A 88 30.99 8.00 40.11
N TYR A 89 31.33 7.97 38.82
CA TYR A 89 31.05 6.83 37.95
C TYR A 89 32.28 5.92 37.85
N GLY A 90 32.61 5.18 38.92
CA GLY A 90 33.73 4.23 38.92
C GLY A 90 35.02 4.78 38.26
N ARG A 91 35.44 4.20 37.12
CA ARG A 91 36.65 4.58 36.36
C ARG A 91 36.60 5.93 35.63
N GLN A 92 35.45 6.63 35.58
CA GLN A 92 35.26 7.86 34.77
C GLN A 92 35.36 9.18 35.56
N GLY A 93 35.79 9.15 36.83
CA GLY A 93 35.95 10.35 37.65
C GLY A 93 34.62 11.01 38.07
N PRO A 94 34.69 12.11 38.85
CA PRO A 94 33.51 12.87 39.27
C PRO A 94 32.85 13.58 38.08
N LYS A 95 31.52 13.45 37.95
CA LYS A 95 30.71 14.27 37.03
C LYS A 95 29.86 15.25 37.82
N ASP A 96 29.91 16.52 37.45
CA ASP A 96 29.06 17.58 37.98
C ASP A 96 27.63 17.45 37.43
N ILE A 97 26.67 17.28 38.36
CA ILE A 97 25.25 17.09 38.06
C ILE A 97 24.64 18.38 37.50
N GLY A 98 25.00 19.56 37.99
CA GLY A 98 24.50 20.84 37.50
C GLY A 98 24.94 21.14 36.06
N HIS A 99 26.18 20.81 35.70
CA HIS A 99 26.66 20.85 34.31
C HIS A 99 25.97 19.82 33.42
N GLN A 100 25.64 18.63 33.94
CA GLN A 100 24.83 17.65 33.20
C GLN A 100 23.40 18.14 32.95
N MET A 101 22.72 18.66 33.96
CA MET A 101 21.37 19.20 33.84
C MET A 101 21.29 20.34 32.83
N ARG A 102 22.25 21.28 32.85
CA ARG A 102 22.33 22.36 31.86
C ARG A 102 22.50 21.83 30.44
N ARG A 103 23.37 20.83 30.23
CA ARG A 103 23.56 20.22 28.90
C ARG A 103 22.31 19.54 28.39
N MET A 104 21.61 18.77 29.22
CA MET A 104 20.35 18.11 28.83
C MET A 104 19.26 19.14 28.50
N HIS A 105 19.10 20.16 29.34
CA HIS A 105 18.15 21.23 29.10
C HIS A 105 18.43 21.97 27.78
N SER A 106 19.68 22.42 27.56
CA SER A 106 20.07 23.08 26.31
C SER A 106 19.91 22.16 25.10
N SER A 107 20.21 20.86 25.24
CA SER A 107 20.07 19.90 24.14
C SER A 107 18.61 19.71 23.73
N LEU A 108 17.68 19.60 24.67
CA LEU A 108 16.26 19.45 24.34
C LEU A 108 15.69 20.77 23.79
N LEU A 109 16.06 21.91 24.39
CA LEU A 109 15.65 23.23 23.92
C LEU A 109 16.07 23.47 22.46
N GLN A 110 17.34 23.22 22.13
CA GLN A 110 17.84 23.37 20.76
C GLN A 110 17.11 22.45 19.78
N ARG A 111 16.74 21.23 20.18
CA ARG A 111 15.97 20.34 19.30
C ARG A 111 14.51 20.76 19.12
N VAL A 112 13.88 21.32 20.16
CA VAL A 112 12.55 21.91 20.07
C VAL A 112 12.55 23.10 19.12
N GLU A 113 13.58 23.96 19.19
CA GLU A 113 13.79 25.07 18.26
C GLU A 113 13.99 24.58 16.81
N ASN A 114 14.86 23.58 16.61
CA ASN A 114 15.10 23.00 15.29
C ASN A 114 13.89 22.21 14.73
N GLY A 115 13.01 21.72 15.60
CA GLY A 115 11.81 20.94 15.25
C GLY A 115 10.58 21.79 14.91
N ASP A 116 10.74 23.11 14.78
CA ASP A 116 9.66 24.08 14.51
C ASP A 116 8.45 23.93 15.45
N LEU A 117 8.75 23.87 16.76
CA LEU A 117 7.77 23.85 17.84
C LEU A 117 7.76 25.20 18.59
N PRO A 118 7.34 26.31 17.95
CA PRO A 118 7.35 27.62 18.58
C PRO A 118 6.45 27.61 19.82
N GLN A 119 6.85 28.29 20.90
CA GLN A 119 6.10 28.43 22.17
C GLN A 119 6.07 27.18 23.09
N VAL A 120 6.89 26.15 22.82
CA VAL A 120 7.09 25.05 23.78
C VAL A 120 8.19 25.43 24.77
N HIS A 121 7.83 25.54 26.05
CA HIS A 121 8.76 25.73 27.15
C HIS A 121 9.32 24.39 27.62
N VAL A 122 10.65 24.37 27.77
CA VAL A 122 11.39 23.25 28.34
C VAL A 122 11.88 23.64 29.73
N SER A 123 11.54 22.83 30.74
CA SER A 123 12.05 22.94 32.10
C SER A 123 12.79 21.66 32.50
N ALA A 124 13.54 21.69 33.61
CA ALA A 124 14.19 20.52 34.17
C ALA A 124 13.99 20.44 35.70
N LEU A 125 13.94 19.22 36.23
CA LEU A 125 13.76 18.87 37.64
C LEU A 125 14.72 17.73 38.00
N LEU A 126 15.48 17.89 39.09
CA LEU A 126 16.36 16.85 39.61
C LEU A 126 15.66 16.10 40.74
N VAL A 127 15.62 14.77 40.68
CA VAL A 127 15.02 13.92 41.70
C VAL A 127 16.10 13.08 42.38
N LEU A 128 16.21 13.22 43.70
CA LEU A 128 17.19 12.56 44.56
C LEU A 128 16.46 11.64 45.56
N PRO A 129 15.99 10.45 45.14
CA PRO A 129 15.09 9.62 45.95
C PRO A 129 15.75 9.03 47.20
N ASP A 130 17.09 8.98 47.24
CA ASP A 130 17.86 8.39 48.34
C ASP A 130 18.56 9.44 49.24
N PHE A 131 18.42 10.73 48.94
CA PHE A 131 19.17 11.79 49.61
C PHE A 131 18.28 12.85 50.25
N ARG A 132 18.81 13.53 51.25
CA ARG A 132 18.20 14.73 51.84
C ARG A 132 19.15 15.90 51.65
N MET A 133 18.66 17.03 51.16
CA MET A 133 19.50 18.22 51.10
C MET A 133 19.66 18.83 52.49
N GLN A 134 20.89 19.20 52.84
CA GLN A 134 21.19 19.87 54.11
C GLN A 134 21.37 21.38 53.96
N SER A 135 21.70 21.86 52.75
CA SER A 135 21.85 23.29 52.43
C SER A 135 21.59 23.55 50.94
N PRO A 136 21.15 24.76 50.56
CA PRO A 136 21.06 25.15 49.16
C PRO A 136 22.45 25.25 48.54
N ILE A 137 22.57 24.89 47.26
CA ILE A 137 23.81 24.96 46.48
C ILE A 137 23.70 26.05 45.40
N VAL A 138 24.84 26.63 45.00
CA VAL A 138 24.87 27.66 43.94
C VAL A 138 24.66 27.06 42.54
N GLY A 139 25.10 25.81 42.33
CA GLY A 139 25.14 25.18 41.01
C GLY A 139 23.79 24.81 40.40
N TYR A 140 22.71 24.74 41.20
CA TYR A 140 21.37 24.41 40.71
C TYR A 140 20.27 24.96 41.65
N PRO A 141 19.17 25.54 41.12
CA PRO A 141 18.16 26.19 41.95
C PRO A 141 17.43 25.16 42.84
N PRO A 142 17.29 25.43 44.16
CA PRO A 142 16.68 24.48 45.09
C PRO A 142 15.20 24.21 44.78
N GLU A 143 14.48 25.14 44.16
CA GLU A 143 13.08 24.91 43.73
C GLU A 143 12.95 23.87 42.59
N ARG A 144 14.07 23.49 41.95
CA ARG A 144 14.14 22.46 40.91
C ARG A 144 14.75 21.15 41.40
N ILE A 145 14.79 20.93 42.71
CA ILE A 145 15.28 19.69 43.32
C ILE A 145 14.17 19.09 44.20
N VAL A 146 13.85 17.81 43.97
CA VAL A 146 12.99 17.01 44.85
C VAL A 146 13.84 15.93 45.50
N ASP A 147 13.99 16.00 46.82
CA ASP A 147 14.76 15.05 47.60
C ASP A 147 13.86 13.99 48.26
N ALA A 148 14.45 13.06 49.00
CA ALA A 148 13.74 11.97 49.66
C ALA A 148 12.66 12.44 50.66
N THR A 149 12.73 13.68 51.18
CA THR A 149 11.70 14.21 52.09
C THR A 149 10.45 14.69 51.37
N GLN A 150 10.57 14.98 50.07
CA GLN A 150 9.52 15.57 49.24
C GLN A 150 9.02 14.62 48.15
N ILE A 151 9.52 13.38 48.11
CA ILE A 151 9.22 12.42 47.04
C ILE A 151 7.72 12.12 46.93
N ASP A 152 7.01 12.05 48.06
CA ASP A 152 5.54 11.83 48.09
C ASP A 152 4.76 13.00 47.46
N GLN A 153 5.39 14.17 47.34
CA GLN A 153 4.81 15.36 46.72
C GLN A 153 5.26 15.55 45.27
N LEU A 154 6.06 14.65 44.69
CA LEU A 154 6.65 14.78 43.34
C LEU A 154 5.60 15.12 42.28
N CYS A 155 4.49 14.38 42.23
CA CYS A 155 3.41 14.60 41.25
C CYS A 155 2.69 15.94 41.48
N HIS A 156 2.69 16.48 42.70
CA HIS A 156 2.19 17.82 42.98
C HIS A 156 3.16 18.89 42.46
N THR A 157 4.45 18.77 42.76
CA THR A 157 5.51 19.67 42.28
C THR A 157 5.56 19.73 40.77
N ILE A 158 5.47 18.59 40.08
CA ILE A 158 5.45 18.51 38.62
C ILE A 158 4.27 19.30 38.05
N ARG A 159 3.07 19.12 38.61
CA ARG A 159 1.88 19.86 38.15
C ARG A 159 2.02 21.37 38.34
N GLN A 160 2.63 21.82 39.43
CA GLN A 160 2.89 23.24 39.69
C GLN A 160 4.01 23.82 38.82
N SER A 161 4.92 22.98 38.33
CA SER A 161 6.03 23.42 37.47
C SER A 161 5.60 23.86 36.08
N PHE A 162 4.38 23.48 35.65
CA PHE A 162 3.79 23.92 34.39
C PHE A 162 2.92 25.15 34.63
N ALA A 163 3.22 26.25 33.95
CA ALA A 163 2.39 27.44 33.99
C ALA A 163 1.03 27.19 33.28
N PRO A 164 -0.05 27.89 33.67
CA PRO A 164 -1.35 27.78 32.99
C PRO A 164 -1.21 28.29 31.55
N HIS A 165 -1.44 27.43 30.56
CA HIS A 165 -1.30 27.78 29.14
C HIS A 165 -2.59 27.45 28.39
N THR A 166 -2.87 28.22 27.35
CA THR A 166 -4.00 28.01 26.44
C THR A 166 -3.77 26.76 25.58
N GLN A 167 -4.82 25.97 25.41
CA GLN A 167 -4.78 24.70 24.69
C GLN A 167 -4.66 24.92 23.17
N HIS A 168 -3.51 24.58 22.58
CA HIS A 168 -3.39 24.34 21.14
C HIS A 168 -3.19 22.84 20.90
N ALA A 169 -4.28 22.10 20.67
CA ALA A 169 -4.26 20.64 20.54
C ALA A 169 -3.30 20.14 19.44
N ASP A 170 -3.15 20.90 18.35
CA ASP A 170 -2.21 20.59 17.25
C ASP A 170 -0.74 20.63 17.71
N GLN A 171 -0.35 21.64 18.49
CA GLN A 171 1.02 21.80 19.00
C GLN A 171 1.43 20.65 19.92
N ARG A 172 0.53 20.20 20.82
CA ARG A 172 0.80 19.08 21.72
C ARG A 172 1.04 17.78 20.94
N GLN A 173 0.26 17.52 19.90
CA GLN A 173 0.44 16.31 19.11
C GLN A 173 1.80 16.30 18.40
N ARG A 174 2.23 17.44 17.85
CA ARG A 174 3.57 17.60 17.26
C ARG A 174 4.70 17.33 18.26
N VAL A 175 4.55 17.77 19.52
CA VAL A 175 5.51 17.49 20.61
C VAL A 175 5.59 15.99 20.90
N LEU A 176 4.45 15.29 20.95
CA LEU A 176 4.42 13.84 21.15
C LEU A 176 5.10 13.09 20.00
N ASP A 177 4.79 13.46 18.75
CA ASP A 177 5.38 12.82 17.57
C ASP A 177 6.90 13.09 17.49
N PHE A 178 7.34 14.29 17.88
CA PHE A 178 8.75 14.66 18.00
C PHE A 178 9.50 13.79 19.04
N LEU A 179 8.96 13.64 20.25
CA LEU A 179 9.60 12.83 21.31
C LEU A 179 9.58 11.33 21.00
N ALA A 180 8.58 10.86 20.26
CA ALA A 180 8.49 9.47 19.82
C ALA A 180 9.50 9.10 18.71
N ASN A 181 10.42 10.00 18.33
CA ASN A 181 11.36 9.84 17.23
C ASN A 181 10.66 9.35 15.94
N ARG A 182 9.46 9.87 15.68
CA ARG A 182 8.78 9.63 14.39
C ARG A 182 9.48 10.49 13.36
N PHE A 183 10.59 9.97 12.83
CA PHE A 183 11.22 10.56 11.66
C PHE A 183 10.15 10.70 10.58
N ASP A 184 10.01 11.89 10.02
CA ASP A 184 9.36 12.07 8.72
C ASP A 184 10.31 11.53 7.63
N VAL A 185 10.68 10.24 7.75
CA VAL A 185 11.11 9.49 6.57
C VAL A 185 9.81 9.22 5.84
N GLN A 186 9.42 10.15 4.96
CA GLN A 186 8.48 9.77 3.91
C GLN A 186 9.14 8.62 3.16
N PRO A 187 8.57 7.39 3.19
CA PRO A 187 9.11 6.32 2.38
C PRO A 187 9.05 6.83 0.94
N ASP A 188 10.21 6.86 0.27
CA ASP A 188 10.24 7.16 -1.16
C ASP A 188 9.21 6.24 -1.83
N VAL A 189 8.19 6.85 -2.42
CA VAL A 189 7.04 6.17 -3.01
C VAL A 189 7.53 5.14 -4.03
N ALA A 190 8.58 5.46 -4.80
CA ALA A 190 9.17 4.53 -5.75
C ALA A 190 9.80 3.30 -5.08
N THR A 191 10.58 3.49 -4.02
CA THR A 191 11.18 2.39 -3.24
C THR A 191 10.11 1.51 -2.60
N HIS A 192 9.07 2.11 -2.01
CA HIS A 192 7.98 1.37 -1.38
C HIS A 192 7.15 0.59 -2.41
N ILE A 193 6.83 1.19 -3.57
CA ILE A 193 6.20 0.50 -4.70
C ILE A 193 7.02 -0.73 -5.11
N GLY A 194 8.34 -0.57 -5.30
CA GLY A 194 9.22 -1.66 -5.70
C GLY A 194 9.23 -2.82 -4.70
N GLN A 195 9.28 -2.52 -3.40
CA GLN A 195 9.23 -3.52 -2.33
C GLN A 195 7.92 -4.31 -2.34
N VAL A 196 6.77 -3.62 -2.43
CA VAL A 196 5.44 -4.26 -2.45
C VAL A 196 5.26 -5.12 -3.70
N GLN A 197 5.69 -4.64 -4.88
CA GLN A 197 5.64 -5.41 -6.12
C GLN A 197 6.48 -6.69 -6.06
N HIS A 198 7.69 -6.61 -5.48
CA HIS A 198 8.56 -7.76 -5.31
C HIS A 198 7.96 -8.79 -4.33
N ALA A 199 7.47 -8.33 -3.17
CA ALA A 199 6.80 -9.20 -2.20
C ALA A 199 5.54 -9.86 -2.80
N THR A 200 4.74 -9.12 -3.55
CA THR A 200 3.55 -9.63 -4.25
C THR A 200 3.91 -10.77 -5.20
N THR A 201 4.99 -10.63 -5.97
CA THR A 201 5.43 -11.64 -6.94
C THR A 201 5.88 -12.92 -6.25
N GLN A 202 6.58 -12.81 -5.12
CA GLN A 202 6.99 -13.97 -4.32
C GLN A 202 5.79 -14.68 -3.68
N LEU A 203 4.86 -13.93 -3.08
CA LEU A 203 3.69 -14.50 -2.40
C LEU A 203 2.69 -15.13 -3.38
N ALA A 204 2.50 -14.53 -4.56
CA ALA A 204 1.59 -15.04 -5.60
C ALA A 204 2.11 -16.30 -6.34
N SER A 205 3.21 -16.90 -5.87
CA SER A 205 3.80 -18.11 -6.47
C SER A 205 3.04 -19.40 -6.15
N GLY A 206 2.06 -19.38 -5.23
CA GLY A 206 1.34 -20.56 -4.78
C GLY A 206 0.71 -21.38 -5.92
N LEU A 207 -0.02 -20.71 -6.82
CA LEU A 207 -0.61 -21.37 -8.01
C LEU A 207 0.48 -21.95 -8.91
N ALA A 208 1.53 -21.18 -9.21
CA ALA A 208 2.66 -21.61 -10.03
C ALA A 208 3.44 -22.80 -9.42
N THR A 209 3.37 -22.96 -8.10
CA THR A 209 4.05 -24.04 -7.37
C THR A 209 3.24 -25.33 -7.38
N TRP A 210 1.94 -25.25 -7.09
CA TRP A 210 1.12 -26.44 -6.84
C TRP A 210 0.36 -26.92 -8.07
N VAL A 211 -0.20 -26.02 -8.89
CA VAL A 211 -1.02 -26.41 -10.05
C VAL A 211 -0.23 -27.28 -11.05
N PRO A 212 1.02 -26.98 -11.43
CA PRO A 212 1.78 -27.83 -12.35
C PRO A 212 2.14 -29.22 -11.78
N ARG A 213 1.98 -29.43 -10.47
CA ARG A 213 2.24 -30.73 -9.80
C ARG A 213 0.99 -31.61 -9.75
N ILE A 214 -0.17 -31.09 -10.12
CA ILE A 214 -1.40 -31.87 -10.18
C ILE A 214 -1.40 -32.61 -11.52
N THR A 215 -1.66 -33.91 -11.47
CA THR A 215 -1.76 -34.78 -12.65
C THR A 215 -3.17 -35.34 -12.77
N HIS A 216 -3.74 -35.31 -13.97
CA HIS A 216 -5.05 -35.88 -14.28
C HIS A 216 -4.99 -36.63 -15.61
N THR A 217 -5.76 -37.71 -15.74
CA THR A 217 -5.78 -38.56 -16.95
C THR A 217 -6.10 -37.77 -18.21
N ASP A 218 -7.07 -36.86 -18.14
CA ASP A 218 -7.52 -36.08 -19.29
C ASP A 218 -6.67 -34.82 -19.52
N GLN A 219 -5.74 -34.49 -18.62
CA GLN A 219 -4.86 -33.32 -18.73
C GLN A 219 -5.58 -31.97 -18.91
N LEU A 220 -6.83 -31.88 -18.48
CA LEU A 220 -7.65 -30.68 -18.48
C LEU A 220 -7.67 -30.08 -17.06
N TYR A 221 -7.38 -28.79 -16.96
CA TYR A 221 -7.35 -28.05 -15.70
C TYR A 221 -8.13 -26.75 -15.85
N GLN A 222 -9.11 -26.53 -14.98
CA GLN A 222 -9.89 -25.30 -14.93
C GLN A 222 -9.61 -24.59 -13.61
N ILE A 223 -9.11 -23.36 -13.71
CA ILE A 223 -8.59 -22.56 -12.60
C ILE A 223 -9.44 -21.30 -12.46
N GLU A 224 -10.33 -21.30 -11.46
CA GLU A 224 -11.10 -20.14 -11.05
C GLU A 224 -10.33 -19.40 -9.95
N ALA A 225 -9.60 -18.35 -10.33
CA ALA A 225 -8.72 -17.65 -9.42
C ALA A 225 -8.99 -16.14 -9.46
N THR A 226 -9.10 -15.51 -8.29
CA THR A 226 -9.44 -14.10 -8.20
C THR A 226 -8.37 -13.15 -8.76
N ALA A 227 -8.64 -11.85 -8.77
CA ALA A 227 -7.67 -10.82 -9.12
C ALA A 227 -6.43 -10.93 -8.21
N GLY A 228 -5.24 -10.91 -8.79
CA GLY A 228 -4.00 -10.93 -8.00
C GLY A 228 -3.61 -12.28 -7.39
N SER A 229 -4.26 -13.39 -7.75
CA SER A 229 -3.94 -14.74 -7.23
C SER A 229 -2.70 -15.41 -7.84
N GLY A 230 -2.08 -14.80 -8.87
CA GLY A 230 -0.89 -15.35 -9.52
C GLY A 230 -1.12 -16.12 -10.83
N LYS A 231 -2.27 -15.97 -11.49
CA LYS A 231 -2.56 -16.59 -12.81
C LYS A 231 -1.45 -16.36 -13.84
N THR A 232 -0.96 -15.13 -13.97
CA THR A 232 0.14 -14.78 -14.88
C THR A 232 1.44 -15.53 -14.54
N GLN A 233 1.74 -15.73 -13.25
CA GLN A 233 2.93 -16.49 -12.82
C GLN A 233 2.78 -17.99 -13.12
N LEU A 234 1.56 -18.52 -12.93
CA LEU A 234 1.22 -19.88 -13.34
C LEU A 234 1.43 -20.04 -14.86
N ALA A 235 0.89 -19.13 -15.67
CA ALA A 235 1.04 -19.15 -17.13
C ALA A 235 2.52 -19.19 -17.55
N LEU A 236 3.33 -18.25 -17.03
CA LEU A 236 4.76 -18.18 -17.34
C LEU A 236 5.52 -19.45 -16.91
N THR A 237 5.15 -20.03 -15.77
CA THR A 237 5.76 -21.28 -15.28
C THR A 237 5.44 -22.45 -16.19
N LEU A 238 4.17 -22.61 -16.58
CA LEU A 238 3.73 -23.66 -17.51
C LEU A 238 4.40 -23.52 -18.88
N LEU A 239 4.48 -22.30 -19.43
CA LEU A 239 5.15 -22.04 -20.71
C LEU A 239 6.64 -22.42 -20.65
N ARG A 240 7.37 -22.02 -19.60
CA ARG A 240 8.78 -22.39 -19.42
C ARG A 240 8.97 -23.90 -19.30
N GLN A 241 8.10 -24.58 -18.55
CA GLN A 241 8.15 -26.04 -18.40
C GLN A 241 7.88 -26.76 -19.72
N ALA A 242 6.91 -26.29 -20.52
CA ALA A 242 6.63 -26.87 -21.83
C ALA A 242 7.83 -26.73 -22.78
N VAL A 243 8.48 -25.56 -22.80
CA VAL A 243 9.70 -25.36 -23.59
C VAL A 243 10.83 -26.26 -23.13
N ALA A 244 11.02 -26.42 -21.82
CA ALA A 244 12.03 -27.34 -21.27
C ALA A 244 11.78 -28.81 -21.67
N LYS A 245 10.52 -29.19 -21.91
CA LYS A 245 10.12 -30.52 -22.42
C LYS A 245 10.11 -30.61 -23.96
N GLY A 246 10.47 -29.53 -24.67
CA GLY A 246 10.44 -29.48 -26.13
C GLY A 246 9.03 -29.40 -26.73
N HIS A 247 8.00 -29.10 -25.93
CA HIS A 247 6.62 -29.00 -26.40
C HIS A 247 6.37 -27.64 -27.06
N LYS A 248 5.60 -27.63 -28.15
CA LYS A 248 5.02 -26.39 -28.67
C LYS A 248 3.92 -25.93 -27.71
N ALA A 249 4.01 -24.69 -27.25
CA ALA A 249 3.09 -24.11 -26.29
C ALA A 249 2.45 -22.84 -26.83
N ARG A 250 1.16 -22.67 -26.52
CA ARG A 250 0.39 -21.47 -26.87
C ARG A 250 -0.32 -20.91 -25.64
N TYR A 251 -0.26 -19.60 -25.49
CA TYR A 251 -1.08 -18.83 -24.57
C TYR A 251 -2.02 -17.92 -25.35
N VAL A 252 -3.31 -17.96 -24.97
CA VAL A 252 -4.36 -17.11 -25.53
C VAL A 252 -5.07 -16.39 -24.41
N CYS A 253 -5.25 -15.07 -24.54
CA CYS A 253 -6.14 -14.29 -23.68
C CYS A 253 -7.06 -13.39 -24.50
N PHE A 254 -7.97 -12.69 -23.84
CA PHE A 254 -8.87 -11.76 -24.51
C PHE A 254 -8.21 -10.40 -24.74
N ASN A 255 -7.59 -9.83 -23.71
CA ASN A 255 -7.09 -8.45 -23.75
C ASN A 255 -5.69 -8.33 -24.37
N ARG A 256 -5.52 -7.43 -25.36
CA ARG A 256 -4.26 -7.25 -26.11
C ARG A 256 -3.10 -6.74 -25.23
N PRO A 257 -3.25 -5.68 -24.42
CA PRO A 257 -2.26 -5.29 -23.43
C PRO A 257 -1.74 -6.42 -22.53
N LEU A 258 -2.60 -7.36 -22.12
CA LEU A 258 -2.18 -8.52 -21.33
C LEU A 258 -1.30 -9.47 -22.17
N ALA A 259 -1.72 -9.77 -23.41
CA ALA A 259 -0.92 -10.57 -24.34
C ALA A 259 0.45 -9.92 -24.61
N ASP A 260 0.48 -8.62 -24.90
CA ASP A 260 1.72 -7.89 -25.18
C ASP A 260 2.67 -7.89 -23.97
N HIS A 261 2.13 -7.76 -22.76
CA HIS A 261 2.91 -7.86 -21.53
C HIS A 261 3.48 -9.27 -21.33
N LEU A 262 2.65 -10.31 -21.47
CA LEU A 262 3.08 -11.70 -21.30
C LEU A 262 4.08 -12.13 -22.38
N ALA A 263 3.93 -11.65 -23.61
CA ALA A 263 4.83 -11.95 -24.73
C ALA A 263 6.27 -11.47 -24.47
N ARG A 264 6.45 -10.37 -23.72
CA ARG A 264 7.78 -9.88 -23.31
C ARG A 264 8.45 -10.77 -22.26
N LEU A 265 7.67 -11.51 -21.47
CA LEU A 265 8.15 -12.31 -20.33
C LEU A 265 8.23 -13.81 -20.64
N ALA A 266 7.44 -14.28 -21.58
CA ALA A 266 7.40 -15.67 -22.01
C ALA A 266 8.64 -16.03 -22.85
N PRO A 267 9.03 -17.33 -22.89
CA PRO A 267 10.06 -17.78 -23.83
C PRO A 267 9.69 -17.44 -25.28
N ALA A 268 10.67 -16.96 -26.06
CA ALA A 268 10.44 -16.52 -27.45
C ALA A 268 9.89 -17.61 -28.39
N SER A 269 10.05 -18.89 -28.04
CA SER A 269 9.52 -20.04 -28.78
C SER A 269 8.03 -20.30 -28.52
N CYS A 270 7.43 -19.68 -27.50
CA CYS A 270 6.01 -19.82 -27.20
C CYS A 270 5.17 -18.86 -28.05
N GLU A 271 3.99 -19.30 -28.46
CA GLU A 271 3.03 -18.45 -29.15
C GLU A 271 2.16 -17.74 -28.11
N VAL A 272 2.28 -16.42 -27.98
CA VAL A 272 1.46 -15.60 -27.08
C VAL A 272 0.62 -14.67 -27.93
N THR A 273 -0.71 -14.79 -27.84
CA THR A 273 -1.63 -14.06 -28.73
C THR A 273 -2.94 -13.75 -28.03
N THR A 274 -3.75 -12.87 -28.63
CA THR A 274 -5.19 -12.87 -28.37
C THR A 274 -5.91 -13.78 -29.36
N PHE A 275 -7.17 -14.15 -29.06
CA PHE A 275 -7.99 -14.92 -30.00
C PHE A 275 -8.14 -14.19 -31.35
N HIS A 276 -8.50 -12.91 -31.33
CA HIS A 276 -8.68 -12.13 -32.56
C HIS A 276 -7.38 -11.97 -33.35
N GLN A 277 -6.24 -11.81 -32.67
CA GLN A 277 -4.94 -11.78 -33.34
C GLN A 277 -4.63 -13.13 -34.00
N LEU A 278 -5.00 -14.25 -33.37
CA LEU A 278 -4.82 -15.57 -33.97
C LEU A 278 -5.67 -15.74 -35.25
N CYS A 279 -6.92 -15.28 -35.23
CA CYS A 279 -7.80 -15.29 -36.41
C CYS A 279 -7.23 -14.44 -37.54
N ARG A 280 -6.72 -13.24 -37.23
CA ARG A 280 -6.06 -12.36 -38.18
C ARG A 280 -4.83 -13.01 -38.81
N ASP A 281 -3.91 -13.49 -37.98
CA ASP A 281 -2.65 -14.10 -38.43
C ASP A 281 -2.92 -15.38 -39.25
N HIS A 282 -4.02 -16.10 -38.99
CA HIS A 282 -4.48 -17.23 -39.80
C HIS A 282 -4.98 -16.79 -41.18
N ALA A 283 -5.86 -15.77 -41.23
CA ALA A 283 -6.38 -15.24 -42.50
C ALA A 283 -5.25 -14.69 -43.39
N GLU A 284 -4.28 -13.97 -42.82
CA GLU A 284 -3.13 -13.45 -43.55
C GLU A 284 -2.25 -14.57 -44.13
N ARG A 285 -2.04 -15.68 -43.40
CA ARG A 285 -1.30 -16.86 -43.90
C ARG A 285 -2.01 -17.57 -45.05
N GLN A 286 -3.33 -17.46 -45.14
CA GLN A 286 -4.11 -17.94 -46.27
C GLN A 286 -4.13 -16.97 -47.46
N GLY A 287 -3.45 -15.82 -47.34
CA GLY A 287 -3.37 -14.81 -48.40
C GLY A 287 -4.58 -13.87 -48.45
N HIS A 288 -5.42 -13.84 -47.41
CA HIS A 288 -6.52 -12.87 -47.33
C HIS A 288 -6.01 -11.49 -46.93
N THR A 289 -6.38 -10.47 -47.70
CA THR A 289 -6.18 -9.06 -47.31
C THR A 289 -7.32 -8.62 -46.40
N LEU A 290 -6.98 -8.11 -45.23
CA LEU A 290 -7.95 -7.66 -44.23
C LEU A 290 -8.13 -6.14 -44.32
N ASP A 291 -9.38 -5.70 -44.47
CA ASP A 291 -9.74 -4.28 -44.42
C ASP A 291 -10.25 -3.93 -43.02
N PHE A 292 -9.40 -3.28 -42.22
CA PHE A 292 -9.75 -2.85 -40.86
C PHE A 292 -10.68 -1.63 -40.80
N ALA A 293 -10.99 -1.00 -41.95
CA ALA A 293 -12.06 -0.01 -42.02
C ALA A 293 -13.46 -0.66 -42.07
N ASP A 294 -13.54 -1.95 -42.44
CA ASP A 294 -14.81 -2.69 -42.45
C ASP A 294 -15.17 -3.16 -41.02
N PRO A 295 -16.31 -2.71 -40.46
CA PRO A 295 -16.73 -3.12 -39.11
C PRO A 295 -17.00 -4.63 -38.97
N GLN A 296 -17.22 -5.36 -40.06
CA GLN A 296 -17.46 -6.81 -40.05
C GLN A 296 -16.20 -7.65 -40.24
N VAL A 297 -15.02 -7.04 -40.44
CA VAL A 297 -13.76 -7.78 -40.67
C VAL A 297 -13.46 -8.76 -39.54
N PHE A 298 -13.66 -8.35 -38.28
CA PHE A 298 -13.40 -9.18 -37.11
C PHE A 298 -14.36 -10.38 -37.02
N ALA A 299 -15.62 -10.19 -37.38
CA ALA A 299 -16.61 -11.26 -37.40
C ALA A 299 -16.29 -12.30 -38.49
N ARG A 300 -15.96 -11.84 -39.71
CA ARG A 300 -15.61 -12.72 -40.83
C ARG A 300 -14.36 -13.54 -40.57
N MET A 301 -13.27 -12.92 -40.10
CA MET A 301 -12.03 -13.65 -39.79
C MET A 301 -12.23 -14.65 -38.64
N THR A 302 -13.08 -14.33 -37.66
CA THR A 302 -13.44 -15.25 -36.58
C THR A 302 -14.19 -16.45 -37.13
N GLN A 303 -15.24 -16.24 -37.92
CA GLN A 303 -16.02 -17.32 -38.52
C GLN A 303 -15.16 -18.22 -39.39
N GLN A 304 -14.25 -17.64 -40.19
CA GLN A 304 -13.31 -18.40 -41.01
C GLN A 304 -12.39 -19.29 -40.16
N TYR A 305 -11.79 -18.72 -39.09
CA TYR A 305 -10.94 -19.50 -38.20
C TYR A 305 -11.69 -20.65 -37.53
N LEU A 306 -12.94 -20.42 -37.07
CA LEU A 306 -13.77 -21.47 -36.46
C LEU A 306 -14.05 -22.63 -37.42
N GLN A 307 -14.28 -22.34 -38.71
CA GLN A 307 -14.49 -23.36 -39.74
C GLN A 307 -13.21 -24.15 -40.03
N ASP A 308 -12.09 -23.45 -40.16
CA ASP A 308 -10.81 -24.07 -40.54
C ASP A 308 -10.19 -24.88 -39.39
N ALA A 309 -10.39 -24.46 -38.14
CA ALA A 309 -9.76 -25.05 -36.95
C ALA A 309 -9.98 -26.57 -36.85
N VAL A 310 -11.13 -27.08 -37.31
CA VAL A 310 -11.48 -28.51 -37.30
C VAL A 310 -10.58 -29.34 -38.23
N THR A 311 -10.01 -28.72 -39.26
CA THR A 311 -9.15 -29.39 -40.26
C THR A 311 -7.66 -29.19 -40.00
N LEU A 312 -7.29 -28.27 -39.12
CA LEU A 312 -5.90 -28.00 -38.79
C LEU A 312 -5.32 -29.14 -37.93
N PRO A 313 -4.08 -29.59 -38.23
CA PRO A 313 -3.47 -30.65 -37.43
C PRO A 313 -3.16 -30.16 -36.02
N ALA A 314 -3.50 -31.00 -35.04
CA ALA A 314 -3.07 -30.82 -33.66
C ALA A 314 -1.53 -30.78 -33.57
N ARG A 315 -1.01 -29.82 -32.80
CA ARG A 315 0.44 -29.56 -32.71
C ARG A 315 0.92 -29.07 -31.36
N LEU A 316 0.02 -28.71 -30.46
CA LEU A 316 0.36 -28.10 -29.18
C LEU A 316 0.43 -29.19 -28.10
N GLY A 317 1.55 -29.24 -27.39
CA GLY A 317 1.66 -30.02 -26.15
C GLY A 317 1.14 -29.25 -24.93
N LEU A 318 0.93 -27.94 -25.05
CA LEU A 318 0.36 -27.08 -24.02
C LEU A 318 -0.48 -25.95 -24.66
N LEU A 319 -1.72 -25.81 -24.19
CA LEU A 319 -2.58 -24.66 -24.47
C LEU A 319 -3.03 -24.03 -23.15
N ILE A 320 -2.84 -22.72 -23.05
CA ILE A 320 -3.30 -21.92 -21.91
C ILE A 320 -4.32 -20.91 -22.43
N LEU A 321 -5.52 -20.92 -21.86
CA LEU A 321 -6.58 -19.95 -22.11
C LEU A 321 -6.75 -19.10 -20.85
N ASP A 322 -6.30 -17.85 -20.85
CA ASP A 322 -6.48 -16.91 -19.74
C ASP A 322 -7.61 -15.91 -20.04
N GLU A 323 -8.14 -15.27 -19.01
CA GLU A 323 -9.37 -14.46 -19.07
C GLU A 323 -10.54 -15.24 -19.68
N SER A 324 -10.66 -16.53 -19.35
CA SER A 324 -11.62 -17.44 -19.96
C SER A 324 -13.07 -16.98 -19.90
N GLN A 325 -13.44 -16.20 -18.87
CA GLN A 325 -14.78 -15.62 -18.74
C GLN A 325 -15.15 -14.60 -19.84
N ASP A 326 -14.16 -14.11 -20.61
CA ASP A 326 -14.40 -13.21 -21.75
C ASP A 326 -14.38 -13.96 -23.10
N LEU A 327 -14.04 -15.26 -23.10
CA LEU A 327 -14.01 -16.10 -24.30
C LEU A 327 -15.39 -16.70 -24.58
N ASP A 328 -15.70 -16.83 -25.87
CA ASP A 328 -16.88 -17.55 -26.33
C ASP A 328 -16.63 -19.07 -26.28
N PRO A 329 -17.62 -19.90 -25.91
CA PRO A 329 -17.48 -21.37 -25.94
C PRO A 329 -17.01 -21.89 -27.31
N SER A 330 -17.53 -21.33 -28.41
CA SER A 330 -17.12 -21.73 -29.77
C SER A 330 -15.64 -21.43 -30.05
N TRP A 331 -15.09 -20.38 -29.44
CA TRP A 331 -13.68 -20.04 -29.56
C TRP A 331 -12.81 -21.03 -28.79
N VAL A 332 -13.24 -21.42 -27.59
CA VAL A 332 -12.55 -22.42 -26.77
C VAL A 332 -12.51 -23.76 -27.49
N ASP A 333 -13.62 -24.18 -28.09
CA ASP A 333 -13.70 -25.42 -28.88
C ASP A 333 -12.72 -25.41 -30.06
N ALA A 334 -12.70 -24.31 -30.84
CA ALA A 334 -11.80 -24.17 -31.98
C ALA A 334 -10.33 -24.09 -31.57
N LEU A 335 -10.00 -23.40 -30.47
CA LEU A 335 -8.64 -23.33 -29.94
C LEU A 335 -8.15 -24.71 -29.48
N SER A 336 -9.03 -25.50 -28.88
CA SER A 336 -8.72 -26.83 -28.35
C SER A 336 -8.40 -27.86 -29.44
N GLN A 337 -8.88 -27.66 -30.68
CA GLN A 337 -8.52 -28.52 -31.82
C GLN A 337 -7.02 -28.55 -32.13
N ALA A 338 -6.28 -27.49 -31.73
CA ALA A 338 -4.84 -27.43 -31.93
C ALA A 338 -4.04 -28.26 -30.91
N LEU A 339 -4.68 -28.81 -29.88
CA LEU A 339 -4.07 -29.58 -28.80
C LEU A 339 -3.86 -31.04 -29.22
N LEU A 340 -2.67 -31.58 -28.94
CA LEU A 340 -2.38 -33.00 -29.13
C LEU A 340 -3.21 -33.86 -28.15
N PRO A 341 -3.48 -35.14 -28.46
CA PRO A 341 -4.22 -36.04 -27.56
C PRO A 341 -3.60 -36.14 -26.15
N GLU A 342 -2.28 -36.08 -26.07
CA GLU A 342 -1.49 -36.07 -24.83
C GLU A 342 -1.14 -34.65 -24.35
N GLY A 343 -1.68 -33.61 -24.99
CA GLY A 343 -1.43 -32.22 -24.65
C GLY A 343 -2.20 -31.76 -23.40
N GLN A 344 -1.71 -30.70 -22.78
CA GLN A 344 -2.29 -30.14 -21.57
C GLN A 344 -3.10 -28.89 -21.87
N LEU A 345 -4.34 -28.81 -21.35
CA LEU A 345 -5.18 -27.61 -21.43
C LEU A 345 -5.35 -26.99 -20.05
N TYR A 346 -4.95 -25.72 -19.92
CA TYR A 346 -5.21 -24.91 -18.73
C TYR A 346 -6.17 -23.78 -19.10
N VAL A 347 -7.37 -23.79 -18.53
CA VAL A 347 -8.35 -22.71 -18.65
C VAL A 347 -8.35 -21.93 -17.35
N MET A 348 -8.00 -20.66 -17.39
CA MET A 348 -7.87 -19.79 -16.23
C MET A 348 -8.79 -18.58 -16.36
N GLY A 349 -9.52 -18.28 -15.29
CA GLY A 349 -10.53 -17.24 -15.31
C GLY A 349 -10.83 -16.65 -13.95
N ASP A 350 -11.69 -15.64 -13.99
CA ASP A 350 -12.36 -15.06 -12.83
C ASP A 350 -13.74 -14.56 -13.27
N SER A 351 -14.78 -15.33 -12.96
CA SER A 351 -16.18 -15.00 -13.27
C SER A 351 -16.60 -13.64 -12.71
N GLN A 352 -16.00 -13.19 -11.61
CA GLN A 352 -16.31 -11.90 -10.99
C GLN A 352 -15.71 -10.72 -11.77
N GLN A 353 -14.80 -10.98 -12.70
CA GLN A 353 -14.25 -9.98 -13.61
C GLN A 353 -14.93 -10.00 -14.99
N GLN A 354 -16.03 -10.74 -15.17
CA GLN A 354 -16.73 -10.80 -16.46
C GLN A 354 -17.50 -9.48 -16.73
N LEU A 355 -16.92 -8.64 -17.60
CA LEU A 355 -17.50 -7.35 -18.00
C LEU A 355 -18.30 -7.42 -19.31
N TYR A 356 -18.11 -8.49 -20.08
CA TYR A 356 -18.83 -8.78 -21.32
C TYR A 356 -19.88 -9.87 -21.06
N GLU A 357 -21.06 -9.74 -21.67
CA GLU A 357 -22.07 -10.78 -21.63
C GLU A 357 -21.57 -11.97 -22.46
N ARG A 358 -21.27 -13.07 -21.77
CA ARG A 358 -20.74 -14.33 -22.30
C ARG A 358 -21.41 -15.47 -21.59
N GLU A 359 -21.67 -16.55 -22.32
CA GLU A 359 -22.15 -17.79 -21.73
C GLU A 359 -21.01 -18.44 -20.94
N PRO A 360 -21.28 -18.88 -19.70
CA PRO A 360 -20.30 -19.67 -18.95
C PRO A 360 -20.13 -21.03 -19.63
N PHE A 361 -18.90 -21.52 -19.64
CA PHE A 361 -18.61 -22.89 -20.06
C PHE A 361 -17.86 -23.64 -18.95
N ALA A 362 -18.03 -24.95 -18.94
CA ALA A 362 -17.36 -25.83 -17.99
C ALA A 362 -16.78 -27.03 -18.74
N LEU A 363 -15.57 -27.42 -18.35
CA LEU A 363 -14.93 -28.64 -18.84
C LEU A 363 -15.30 -29.79 -17.90
N SER A 364 -16.18 -30.68 -18.35
CA SER A 364 -16.83 -31.70 -17.52
C SER A 364 -15.88 -32.66 -16.81
N SER A 365 -14.69 -32.91 -17.38
CA SER A 365 -13.67 -33.78 -16.79
C SER A 365 -12.40 -33.05 -16.33
N ALA A 366 -12.44 -31.72 -16.28
CA ALA A 366 -11.28 -30.95 -15.82
C ALA A 366 -11.14 -30.99 -14.29
N VAL A 367 -9.88 -31.02 -13.84
CA VAL A 367 -9.57 -30.72 -12.45
C VAL A 367 -9.91 -29.27 -12.18
N GLN A 368 -10.81 -29.05 -11.21
CA GLN A 368 -11.22 -27.72 -10.78
C GLN A 368 -10.31 -27.23 -9.65
N VAL A 369 -9.64 -26.10 -9.86
CA VAL A 369 -8.82 -25.42 -8.86
C VAL A 369 -9.43 -24.06 -8.59
N ARG A 370 -9.70 -23.76 -7.31
CA ARG A 370 -10.24 -22.46 -6.90
C ARG A 370 -9.28 -21.73 -5.99
N CYS A 371 -9.08 -20.43 -6.22
CA CYS A 371 -8.21 -19.59 -5.39
C CYS A 371 -8.80 -18.20 -5.19
N MET A 372 -9.20 -17.89 -3.95
CA MET A 372 -9.73 -16.58 -3.56
C MET A 372 -8.67 -15.69 -2.88
N ASP A 373 -7.40 -16.09 -2.89
CA ASP A 373 -6.30 -15.28 -2.34
C ASP A 373 -5.93 -14.14 -3.29
N ASN A 374 -5.99 -12.90 -2.79
CA ASN A 374 -5.52 -11.70 -3.48
C ASN A 374 -4.22 -11.22 -2.84
N PHE A 375 -3.11 -11.34 -3.57
CA PHE A 375 -1.78 -10.90 -3.13
C PHE A 375 -1.41 -9.50 -3.65
N ARG A 376 -2.18 -8.95 -4.59
CA ARG A 376 -1.85 -7.73 -5.33
C ARG A 376 -2.36 -6.48 -4.64
N SER A 377 -3.64 -6.48 -4.29
CA SER A 377 -4.35 -5.30 -3.83
C SER A 377 -4.09 -5.06 -2.35
N PRO A 378 -4.07 -3.79 -1.89
CA PRO A 378 -3.92 -3.51 -0.47
C PRO A 378 -4.98 -4.22 0.38
N GLN A 379 -4.60 -4.71 1.57
CA GLN A 379 -5.52 -5.49 2.40
C GLN A 379 -6.81 -4.73 2.73
N ARG A 380 -6.72 -3.42 3.03
CA ARG A 380 -7.88 -2.57 3.31
C ARG A 380 -8.80 -2.36 2.12
N VAL A 381 -8.27 -2.36 0.89
CA VAL A 381 -9.08 -2.33 -0.34
C VAL A 381 -9.87 -3.63 -0.48
N VAL A 382 -9.24 -4.79 -0.23
CA VAL A 382 -9.93 -6.09 -0.26
C VAL A 382 -11.01 -6.19 0.82
N GLN A 383 -10.74 -5.66 2.02
CA GLN A 383 -11.73 -5.58 3.09
C GLN A 383 -12.95 -4.74 2.66
N MET A 384 -12.73 -3.61 1.98
CA MET A 384 -13.82 -2.78 1.44
C MET A 384 -14.62 -3.53 0.36
N ILE A 385 -13.94 -4.22 -0.56
CA ILE A 385 -14.59 -5.08 -1.59
C ILE A 385 -15.55 -6.08 -0.94
N ASN A 386 -15.10 -6.76 0.12
CA ASN A 386 -15.92 -7.74 0.83
C ASN A 386 -17.09 -7.10 1.57
N ARG A 387 -16.88 -5.94 2.21
CA ARG A 387 -17.96 -5.20 2.91
C ARG A 387 -19.06 -4.76 1.96
N LEU A 388 -18.68 -4.26 0.79
CA LEU A 388 -19.62 -3.85 -0.26
C LEU A 388 -20.31 -5.03 -0.96
N GLY A 389 -19.97 -6.28 -0.63
CA GLY A 389 -20.57 -7.47 -1.25
C GLY A 389 -20.37 -7.53 -2.77
N LEU A 390 -19.22 -7.05 -3.27
CA LEU A 390 -18.97 -6.98 -4.71
C LEU A 390 -18.71 -8.36 -5.35
N THR A 391 -18.48 -9.38 -4.54
CA THR A 391 -18.30 -10.77 -4.95
C THR A 391 -19.22 -11.69 -4.12
N PRO A 392 -19.74 -12.79 -4.70
CA PRO A 392 -20.59 -13.74 -3.98
C PRO A 392 -19.90 -14.40 -2.79
N GLU A 393 -18.60 -14.63 -2.91
CA GLU A 393 -17.75 -15.16 -1.85
C GLU A 393 -16.65 -14.16 -1.48
N PRO A 394 -16.25 -14.09 -0.20
CA PRO A 394 -15.20 -13.18 0.23
C PRO A 394 -13.85 -13.46 -0.45
N VAL A 395 -13.17 -12.39 -0.86
CA VAL A 395 -11.79 -12.42 -1.31
C VAL A 395 -10.86 -12.39 -0.08
N LEU A 396 -9.84 -13.23 -0.06
CA LEU A 396 -8.88 -13.31 1.04
C LEU A 396 -7.73 -12.32 0.80
N ALA A 397 -7.59 -11.33 1.67
CA ALA A 397 -6.51 -10.36 1.62
C ALA A 397 -5.17 -11.00 2.04
N ARG A 398 -4.28 -11.23 1.08
CA ARG A 398 -2.96 -11.86 1.30
C ARG A 398 -1.77 -10.97 0.91
N SER A 399 -2.03 -9.75 0.45
CA SER A 399 -0.97 -8.79 0.14
C SER A 399 -0.08 -8.51 1.35
N ALA A 400 1.22 -8.32 1.10
CA ALA A 400 2.17 -7.87 2.11
C ALA A 400 1.92 -6.43 2.56
N HIS A 401 1.09 -5.68 1.82
CA HIS A 401 0.79 -4.29 2.07
C HIS A 401 -0.62 -4.11 2.61
N THR A 402 -0.74 -3.60 3.85
CA THR A 402 -2.05 -3.30 4.46
C THR A 402 -2.78 -2.19 3.68
N GLY A 403 -2.04 -1.15 3.29
CA GLY A 403 -2.51 0.07 2.65
C GLY A 403 -3.63 0.79 3.38
N GLU A 404 -4.38 1.59 2.63
CA GLU A 404 -5.50 2.41 3.11
C GLU A 404 -6.84 1.95 2.51
N LEU A 405 -7.96 2.46 3.04
CA LEU A 405 -9.25 2.29 2.35
C LEU A 405 -9.24 3.09 1.04
N PRO A 406 -10.04 2.71 0.03
CA PRO A 406 -10.23 3.55 -1.15
C PRO A 406 -10.67 4.96 -0.77
N HIS A 407 -10.02 5.97 -1.36
CA HIS A 407 -10.34 7.38 -1.13
C HIS A 407 -11.49 7.77 -2.06
N PHE A 408 -12.60 8.25 -1.51
CA PHE A 408 -13.79 8.64 -2.28
C PHE A 408 -13.83 10.14 -2.49
N HIS A 409 -13.82 10.54 -3.75
CA HIS A 409 -13.85 11.92 -4.22
C HIS A 409 -15.19 12.20 -4.88
N VAL A 410 -16.04 12.95 -4.18
CA VAL A 410 -17.45 13.08 -4.55
C VAL A 410 -17.67 14.34 -5.37
N TRP A 411 -18.41 14.21 -6.47
CA TRP A 411 -18.90 15.36 -7.24
C TRP A 411 -20.43 15.42 -7.26
N GLU A 412 -20.96 16.63 -7.22
CA GLU A 412 -22.40 16.91 -7.21
C GLU A 412 -22.76 17.84 -8.36
N ALA A 413 -23.70 17.40 -9.20
CA ALA A 413 -24.14 18.18 -10.35
C ALA A 413 -24.66 19.57 -9.93
N GLY A 414 -24.04 20.61 -10.47
CA GLY A 414 -24.39 22.01 -10.17
C GLY A 414 -23.53 22.66 -9.08
N GLN A 415 -22.80 21.89 -8.26
CA GLN A 415 -21.83 22.42 -7.30
C GLN A 415 -20.38 22.19 -7.77
N SER A 416 -20.09 20.98 -8.27
CA SER A 416 -18.80 20.61 -8.83
C SER A 416 -19.01 19.75 -10.09
N ASN A 417 -17.92 19.36 -10.76
CA ASN A 417 -18.00 18.44 -11.89
C ASN A 417 -16.95 17.33 -11.77
N ALA A 418 -17.22 16.21 -12.43
CA ALA A 418 -16.39 15.01 -12.37
C ALA A 418 -14.93 15.28 -12.79
N GLN A 419 -14.72 16.15 -13.79
CA GLN A 419 -13.37 16.46 -14.30
C GLN A 419 -12.57 17.31 -13.32
N GLY A 420 -13.19 18.30 -12.67
CA GLY A 420 -12.57 19.12 -11.63
C GLY A 420 -12.13 18.26 -10.45
N GLN A 421 -13.04 17.42 -9.95
CA GLN A 421 -12.74 16.52 -8.84
C GLN A 421 -11.64 15.50 -9.20
N LEU A 422 -11.63 15.00 -10.44
CA LEU A 422 -10.56 14.14 -10.94
C LEU A 422 -9.20 14.87 -10.96
N ASN A 423 -9.17 16.12 -11.40
CA ASN A 423 -7.93 16.90 -11.41
C ASN A 423 -7.40 17.18 -10.01
N GLU A 424 -8.28 17.50 -9.04
CA GLU A 424 -7.91 17.70 -7.64
C GLU A 424 -7.35 16.42 -7.01
N CYS A 425 -8.01 15.28 -7.23
CA CYS A 425 -7.55 13.96 -6.83
C CYS A 425 -6.12 13.68 -7.37
N LEU A 426 -5.87 13.98 -8.64
CA LEU A 426 -4.54 13.83 -9.23
C LEU A 426 -3.50 14.78 -8.61
N GLN A 427 -3.87 16.03 -8.30
CA GLN A 427 -2.96 16.95 -7.60
C GLN A 427 -2.54 16.42 -6.22
N GLN A 428 -3.46 15.80 -5.47
CA GLN A 428 -3.15 15.18 -4.19
C GLN A 428 -2.18 14.01 -4.33
N LEU A 429 -2.30 13.20 -5.40
CA LEU A 429 -1.35 12.13 -5.70
C LEU A 429 0.05 12.66 -6.00
N TRP A 430 0.17 13.75 -6.75
CA TRP A 430 1.45 14.41 -7.03
C TRP A 430 2.09 14.97 -5.76
N GLN A 431 1.31 15.62 -4.91
CA GLN A 431 1.76 16.12 -3.61
C GLN A 431 2.19 14.97 -2.68
N SER A 432 1.58 13.78 -2.84
CA SER A 432 1.95 12.57 -2.11
C SER A 432 3.17 11.84 -2.69
N GLY A 433 3.82 12.37 -3.73
CA GLY A 433 5.07 11.85 -4.28
C GLY A 433 4.94 10.81 -5.40
N TYR A 434 3.75 10.54 -5.92
CA TYR A 434 3.59 9.66 -7.09
C TYR A 434 4.05 10.35 -8.37
N THR A 435 4.68 9.61 -9.28
CA THR A 435 4.93 10.10 -10.65
C THR A 435 3.77 9.74 -11.58
N PRO A 436 3.56 10.45 -12.69
CA PRO A 436 2.44 10.15 -13.60
C PRO A 436 2.48 8.73 -14.19
N GLU A 437 3.66 8.14 -14.36
CA GLU A 437 3.84 6.76 -14.86
C GLU A 437 3.42 5.70 -13.82
N GLN A 438 3.36 6.07 -12.54
CA GLN A 438 2.91 5.21 -11.45
C GLN A 438 1.39 5.28 -11.24
N VAL A 439 0.71 6.19 -11.93
CA VAL A 439 -0.74 6.41 -11.82
C VAL A 439 -1.43 5.97 -13.10
N ALA A 440 -2.54 5.25 -12.96
CA ALA A 440 -3.45 4.98 -14.07
C ALA A 440 -4.84 5.57 -13.79
N VAL A 441 -5.32 6.44 -14.69
CA VAL A 441 -6.69 6.96 -14.66
C VAL A 441 -7.60 6.02 -15.44
N ILE A 442 -8.51 5.37 -14.74
CA ILE A 442 -9.37 4.34 -15.31
C ILE A 442 -10.79 4.85 -15.36
N SER A 443 -11.31 5.04 -16.57
CA SER A 443 -12.71 5.42 -16.75
C SER A 443 -13.63 4.23 -16.51
N TYR A 444 -14.66 4.44 -15.70
CA TYR A 444 -15.77 3.52 -15.50
C TYR A 444 -16.65 3.39 -16.76
N ARG A 445 -16.54 4.31 -17.71
CA ARG A 445 -17.24 4.34 -19.00
C ARG A 445 -16.40 3.70 -20.10
N GLY A 446 -17.05 3.35 -21.21
CA GLY A 446 -16.34 2.91 -22.42
C GLY A 446 -15.64 4.09 -23.11
N VAL A 447 -14.63 3.79 -23.94
CA VAL A 447 -13.82 4.80 -24.65
C VAL A 447 -14.65 5.87 -25.36
N GLN A 448 -15.75 5.48 -26.01
CA GLN A 448 -16.62 6.41 -26.74
C GLN A 448 -17.42 7.37 -25.84
N GLN A 449 -17.71 6.98 -24.59
CA GLN A 449 -18.61 7.69 -23.67
C GLN A 449 -17.87 8.43 -22.55
N SER A 450 -16.56 8.21 -22.42
CA SER A 450 -15.74 8.86 -21.40
C SER A 450 -15.34 10.27 -21.84
N GLU A 451 -15.59 11.25 -20.98
CA GLU A 451 -15.07 12.61 -21.13
C GLU A 451 -13.61 12.68 -20.69
N ALA A 452 -13.24 11.93 -19.63
CA ALA A 452 -11.87 11.85 -19.15
C ALA A 452 -10.90 11.34 -20.23
N LEU A 453 -11.30 10.30 -20.99
CA LEU A 453 -10.48 9.74 -22.07
C LEU A 453 -10.41 10.64 -23.32
N ARG A 454 -11.21 11.71 -23.41
CA ARG A 454 -11.09 12.71 -24.47
C ARG A 454 -10.08 13.81 -24.16
N GLN A 455 -9.65 13.92 -22.90
CA GLN A 455 -8.75 14.99 -22.48
C GLN A 455 -7.29 14.68 -22.86
N ASP A 456 -6.63 15.66 -23.48
CA ASP A 456 -5.19 15.61 -23.73
C ASP A 456 -4.36 15.72 -22.46
N ARG A 457 -4.94 16.33 -21.41
CA ARG A 457 -4.28 16.52 -20.12
C ARG A 457 -5.22 16.23 -18.97
N LEU A 458 -4.69 15.59 -17.94
CA LEU A 458 -5.36 15.36 -16.66
C LEU A 458 -4.36 15.63 -15.53
N GLY A 459 -4.81 16.30 -14.47
CA GLY A 459 -3.97 16.68 -13.34
C GLY A 459 -2.74 17.50 -13.75
N GLY A 460 -2.82 18.26 -14.86
CA GLY A 460 -1.71 19.04 -15.39
C GLY A 460 -0.72 18.27 -16.28
N HIS A 461 -0.85 16.94 -16.43
CA HIS A 461 0.06 16.10 -17.24
C HIS A 461 -0.58 15.62 -18.53
N ALA A 462 0.22 15.41 -19.58
CA ALA A 462 -0.24 14.83 -20.84
C ALA A 462 -0.67 13.37 -20.66
N THR A 463 -1.75 12.97 -21.33
CA THR A 463 -2.31 11.62 -21.23
C THR A 463 -1.77 10.70 -22.33
N LYS A 464 -1.40 9.48 -21.96
CA LYS A 464 -1.23 8.34 -22.86
C LYS A 464 -2.51 7.54 -22.87
N ARG A 465 -3.23 7.60 -23.99
CA ARG A 465 -4.54 6.96 -24.16
C ARG A 465 -4.69 6.39 -25.56
N PHE A 466 -5.57 5.41 -25.69
CA PHE A 466 -5.94 4.88 -26.99
C PHE A 466 -6.68 5.95 -27.81
N THR A 467 -6.23 6.22 -29.03
CA THR A 467 -6.81 7.28 -29.88
C THR A 467 -8.13 6.87 -30.53
N GLY A 468 -8.53 5.60 -30.41
CA GLY A 468 -9.68 5.03 -31.13
C GLY A 468 -9.32 4.50 -32.52
N GLN A 469 -8.08 4.65 -32.96
CA GLN A 469 -7.62 4.29 -34.30
C GLN A 469 -6.61 3.13 -34.26
N TYR A 470 -6.56 2.39 -35.36
CA TYR A 470 -5.57 1.33 -35.59
C TYR A 470 -4.68 1.71 -36.77
N ASP A 471 -3.41 1.33 -36.72
CA ASP A 471 -2.50 1.47 -37.86
C ASP A 471 -2.80 0.41 -38.95
N SER A 472 -2.09 0.48 -40.07
CA SER A 472 -2.24 -0.46 -41.20
C SER A 472 -1.87 -1.91 -40.85
N ALA A 473 -1.16 -2.13 -39.75
CA ALA A 473 -0.85 -3.46 -39.21
C ALA A 473 -1.84 -3.91 -38.12
N GLY A 474 -2.92 -3.13 -37.89
CA GLY A 474 -3.94 -3.40 -36.90
C GLY A 474 -3.49 -3.18 -35.45
N ASN A 475 -2.39 -2.45 -35.21
CA ASN A 475 -1.97 -2.10 -33.86
C ASN A 475 -2.72 -0.86 -33.37
N PRO A 476 -3.12 -0.81 -32.09
CA PRO A 476 -3.79 0.36 -31.53
C PRO A 476 -2.84 1.56 -31.51
N GLN A 477 -3.33 2.71 -31.96
CA GLN A 477 -2.60 3.97 -31.88
C GLN A 477 -2.82 4.64 -30.51
N TRP A 478 -1.75 5.22 -29.97
CA TRP A 478 -1.73 5.83 -28.64
C TRP A 478 -1.24 7.27 -28.73
N SER A 479 -1.80 8.15 -27.89
CA SER A 479 -1.22 9.47 -27.65
C SER A 479 0.07 9.35 -26.85
N ASP A 480 0.95 10.34 -27.00
CA ASP A 480 2.16 10.46 -26.20
C ASP A 480 1.87 11.21 -24.90
N GLY A 481 2.42 10.72 -23.80
CA GLY A 481 2.20 11.25 -22.47
C GLY A 481 2.64 10.29 -21.36
N PRO A 482 3.00 10.81 -20.17
CA PRO A 482 3.42 9.96 -19.07
C PRO A 482 2.24 9.34 -18.29
N LEU A 483 1.07 10.00 -18.27
CA LEU A 483 -0.09 9.56 -17.49
C LEU A 483 -0.97 8.60 -18.29
N LEU A 484 -1.04 7.33 -17.89
CA LEU A 484 -1.93 6.36 -18.54
C LEU A 484 -3.40 6.70 -18.25
N ALA A 485 -4.20 6.86 -19.31
CA ALA A 485 -5.64 7.01 -19.22
C ALA A 485 -6.32 5.96 -20.11
N GLU A 486 -7.15 5.10 -19.52
CA GLU A 486 -7.74 3.97 -20.25
C GLU A 486 -9.14 3.62 -19.72
N SER A 487 -9.95 2.96 -20.53
CA SER A 487 -11.23 2.42 -20.07
C SER A 487 -11.02 1.19 -19.18
N LEU A 488 -11.92 0.97 -18.22
CA LEU A 488 -11.89 -0.21 -17.35
C LEU A 488 -11.79 -1.54 -18.14
N TYR A 489 -12.48 -1.61 -19.28
CA TYR A 489 -12.50 -2.77 -20.16
C TYR A 489 -11.12 -3.10 -20.76
N ARG A 490 -10.38 -2.09 -21.20
CA ARG A 490 -9.04 -2.25 -21.80
C ARG A 490 -7.94 -2.38 -20.74
N PHE A 491 -8.13 -1.80 -19.56
CA PHE A 491 -7.17 -1.93 -18.45
C PHE A 491 -7.32 -3.23 -17.65
N LYS A 492 -8.41 -4.00 -17.87
CA LYS A 492 -8.54 -5.36 -17.33
C LYS A 492 -7.30 -6.20 -17.66
N GLY A 493 -6.90 -7.06 -16.73
CA GLY A 493 -5.66 -7.85 -16.84
C GLY A 493 -4.39 -7.09 -16.41
N GLN A 494 -4.39 -5.76 -16.44
CA GLN A 494 -3.26 -4.93 -16.03
C GLN A 494 -3.32 -4.53 -14.55
N SER A 495 -2.32 -3.78 -14.08
CA SER A 495 -2.26 -3.15 -12.76
C SER A 495 -1.33 -1.94 -12.76
N ALA A 496 -1.56 -1.01 -11.84
CA ALA A 496 -0.68 0.13 -11.58
C ALA A 496 -0.43 0.29 -10.08
N PRO A 497 0.66 0.98 -9.67
CA PRO A 497 0.86 1.36 -8.28
C PRO A 497 -0.33 2.10 -7.68
N ALA A 498 -0.76 3.18 -8.33
CA ALA A 498 -1.96 3.92 -7.97
C ALA A 498 -2.99 3.89 -9.11
N VAL A 499 -4.26 3.74 -8.74
CA VAL A 499 -5.39 3.75 -9.69
C VAL A 499 -6.40 4.79 -9.25
N VAL A 500 -6.77 5.67 -10.18
CA VAL A 500 -7.89 6.60 -10.03
C VAL A 500 -9.04 6.11 -10.90
N LEU A 501 -10.07 5.52 -10.28
CA LEU A 501 -11.28 5.10 -10.96
C LEU A 501 -12.23 6.29 -11.08
N CYS A 502 -12.48 6.78 -12.29
CA CYS A 502 -13.26 8.00 -12.52
C CYS A 502 -14.56 7.74 -13.29
N GLU A 503 -15.44 8.75 -13.30
CA GLU A 503 -16.75 8.69 -13.95
C GLU A 503 -17.64 7.56 -13.41
N VAL A 504 -17.44 7.18 -12.14
CA VAL A 504 -18.25 6.19 -11.43
C VAL A 504 -19.58 6.84 -11.07
N ASP A 505 -20.65 6.35 -11.68
CA ASP A 505 -21.94 6.98 -11.61
C ASP A 505 -23.06 5.98 -11.90
N PHE A 506 -23.93 5.75 -10.91
CA PHE A 506 -25.08 4.84 -10.99
C PHE A 506 -26.16 5.23 -9.98
N GLU A 507 -27.42 4.96 -10.31
CA GLU A 507 -28.57 5.16 -9.41
C GLU A 507 -28.86 3.92 -8.57
N THR A 508 -28.53 2.74 -9.09
CA THR A 508 -28.66 1.45 -8.39
C THR A 508 -27.41 0.62 -8.63
N LEU A 509 -27.01 -0.17 -7.63
CA LEU A 509 -25.84 -1.03 -7.75
C LEU A 509 -26.23 -2.37 -8.40
N THR A 510 -26.15 -2.43 -9.73
CA THR A 510 -26.41 -3.67 -10.48
C THR A 510 -25.26 -4.67 -10.33
N GLU A 511 -25.49 -5.95 -10.69
CA GLU A 511 -24.42 -6.95 -10.73
C GLU A 511 -23.28 -6.56 -11.70
N ARG A 512 -23.62 -5.89 -12.81
CA ARG A 512 -22.62 -5.33 -13.73
C ARG A 512 -21.79 -4.27 -13.03
N ASP A 513 -22.40 -3.40 -12.22
CA ASP A 513 -21.69 -2.38 -11.48
C ASP A 513 -20.79 -2.97 -10.39
N LYS A 514 -21.27 -3.99 -9.67
CA LYS A 514 -20.44 -4.73 -8.71
C LYS A 514 -19.19 -5.29 -9.35
N ARG A 515 -19.32 -5.96 -10.51
CA ARG A 515 -18.18 -6.49 -11.27
C ARG A 515 -17.23 -5.39 -11.74
N LYS A 516 -17.75 -4.26 -12.22
CA LYS A 516 -16.92 -3.13 -12.65
C LYS A 516 -16.15 -2.52 -11.48
N LEU A 517 -16.79 -2.29 -10.34
CA LEU A 517 -16.13 -1.83 -9.12
C LEU A 517 -15.08 -2.85 -8.66
N PHE A 518 -15.43 -4.13 -8.61
CA PHE A 518 -14.49 -5.19 -8.25
C PHE A 518 -13.26 -5.20 -9.16
N VAL A 519 -13.44 -5.14 -10.49
CA VAL A 519 -12.33 -5.06 -11.43
C VAL A 519 -11.49 -3.82 -11.14
N GLY A 520 -12.10 -2.63 -11.04
CA GLY A 520 -11.40 -1.36 -10.84
C GLY A 520 -10.59 -1.30 -9.55
N LEU A 521 -11.22 -1.64 -8.43
CA LEU A 521 -10.58 -1.62 -7.10
C LEU A 521 -9.42 -2.61 -6.99
N THR A 522 -9.46 -3.72 -7.74
CA THR A 522 -8.39 -4.74 -7.73
C THR A 522 -7.23 -4.45 -8.68
N ARG A 523 -7.24 -3.30 -9.38
CA ARG A 523 -6.14 -2.92 -10.29
C ARG A 523 -4.96 -2.23 -9.60
N ALA A 524 -5.19 -1.63 -8.44
CA ALA A 524 -4.12 -0.96 -7.69
C ALA A 524 -3.27 -1.93 -6.89
N GLN A 525 -2.00 -1.59 -6.72
CA GLN A 525 -1.05 -2.29 -5.84
C GLN A 525 -0.84 -1.53 -4.52
N MET A 526 -0.94 -0.20 -4.53
CA MET A 526 -0.69 0.67 -3.38
C MET A 526 -1.90 1.50 -2.98
N ARG A 527 -2.46 2.25 -3.93
CA ARG A 527 -3.46 3.29 -3.64
C ARG A 527 -4.62 3.25 -4.64
N VAL A 528 -5.83 3.41 -4.11
CA VAL A 528 -7.06 3.51 -4.89
C VAL A 528 -7.77 4.80 -4.53
N ASP A 529 -8.02 5.61 -5.54
CA ASP A 529 -8.90 6.77 -5.45
C ASP A 529 -10.09 6.54 -6.39
N VAL A 530 -11.29 6.91 -5.96
CA VAL A 530 -12.53 6.74 -6.73
C VAL A 530 -13.20 8.09 -6.84
N VAL A 531 -13.39 8.59 -8.06
CA VAL A 531 -14.11 9.81 -8.38
C VAL A 531 -15.52 9.44 -8.82
N LEU A 532 -16.50 9.73 -7.96
CA LEU A 532 -17.86 9.22 -8.08
C LEU A 532 -18.93 10.27 -7.78
N SER A 533 -20.11 10.09 -8.36
CA SER A 533 -21.23 11.01 -8.14
C SER A 533 -21.82 10.86 -6.73
N GLU A 534 -22.41 11.93 -6.20
CA GLU A 534 -23.11 11.90 -4.90
C GLU A 534 -24.16 10.78 -4.82
N ARG A 535 -24.90 10.52 -5.90
CA ARG A 535 -25.88 9.42 -5.94
C ARG A 535 -25.24 8.04 -5.80
N ALA A 536 -24.11 7.79 -6.46
CA ALA A 536 -23.39 6.53 -6.34
C ALA A 536 -22.85 6.33 -4.91
N VAL A 537 -22.38 7.42 -4.27
CA VAL A 537 -21.94 7.41 -2.87
C VAL A 537 -23.07 6.97 -1.94
N ARG A 538 -24.27 7.56 -2.08
CA ARG A 538 -25.43 7.20 -1.24
C ARG A 538 -25.75 5.71 -1.33
N VAL A 539 -25.77 5.15 -2.54
CA VAL A 539 -26.01 3.72 -2.76
C VAL A 539 -24.93 2.84 -2.11
N LEU A 540 -23.66 3.25 -2.18
CA LEU A 540 -22.57 2.49 -1.54
C LEU A 540 -22.63 2.58 -0.01
N PHE A 541 -23.03 3.72 0.55
CA PHE A 541 -23.18 3.89 2.00
C PHE A 541 -24.31 3.06 2.59
N GLU A 542 -25.40 2.81 1.86
CA GLU A 542 -26.48 1.93 2.31
C GLU A 542 -26.04 0.47 2.52
N LEU A 543 -24.88 0.08 1.98
CA LEU A 543 -24.30 -1.26 2.08
C LEU A 543 -23.22 -1.39 3.18
N LEU A 544 -22.79 -0.27 3.78
CA LEU A 544 -21.75 -0.20 4.81
C LEU A 544 -22.34 -0.06 6.21
#